data_AF-A0A7S0BCT4-F1
#
_entry.id   AF-A0A7S0BCT4-F1
#
_cell.length_a   1.000
_cell.length_b   1.000
_cell.length_c   1.000
_cell.angle_alpha   90.00
_cell.angle_beta   90.00
_cell.angle_gamma   90.00
#
_symmetry.space_group_name_H-M   'P 1'
#
loop_
_entity.id
_entity.type
_entity.pdbx_description
1 polymer ?
#
loop_
_entity_poly.entity_id
_entity_poly.type
_entity_poly.pdbx_seq_one_letter_code
_entity_poly.pdbx_strand_id
1 'polypeptide(L)'
;MAAPFYALCDELGLLVWQDMPAGDSRATPIWEHGRGIAEEELAVAAAATVDAVRSAAILDEIRRSPESQQVFTAELQAMVSGLRVFPSVAVWVPFNEGWGQSQTRATVAWLRAADPTRLVDAASGWNE
;
A
#
# COMPACT_ATOMS: atom_id res chain seq x y z
N MET A 1 -21.60 9.40 2.32
CA MET A 1 -20.91 10.24 1.32
C MET A 1 -21.42 9.85 -0.05
N ALA A 2 -21.71 10.81 -0.94
CA ALA A 2 -22.03 10.48 -2.32
C ALA A 2 -20.72 10.30 -3.08
N ALA A 3 -20.54 9.16 -3.75
CA ALA A 3 -19.38 8.88 -4.58
C ALA A 3 -19.86 8.54 -6.01
N PRO A 4 -20.22 9.56 -6.82
CA PRO A 4 -20.96 9.37 -8.07
C PRO A 4 -20.25 8.48 -9.09
N PHE A 5 -18.92 8.50 -9.08
CA PHE A 5 -18.09 7.65 -9.93
C PHE A 5 -18.39 6.16 -9.72
N TYR A 6 -18.32 5.67 -8.48
CA TYR A 6 -18.54 4.25 -8.18
C TYR A 6 -19.98 3.82 -8.39
N ALA A 7 -20.94 4.70 -8.06
CA ALA A 7 -22.36 4.43 -8.33
C ALA A 7 -22.60 4.23 -9.85
N LEU A 8 -21.99 5.07 -10.68
CA LEU A 8 -22.08 4.92 -12.14
C LEU A 8 -21.35 3.65 -12.62
N CYS A 9 -20.20 3.31 -12.03
CA CYS A 9 -19.52 2.05 -12.34
C CYS A 9 -20.38 0.83 -12.01
N ASP A 10 -21.10 0.85 -10.88
CA ASP A 10 -22.05 -0.21 -10.52
C ASP A 10 -23.19 -0.31 -11.55
N GLU A 11 -23.76 0.82 -12.00
CA GLU A 11 -24.83 0.85 -13.01
C GLU A 11 -24.37 0.36 -14.38
N LEU A 12 -23.15 0.69 -14.79
CA LEU A 12 -22.58 0.31 -16.08
C LEU A 12 -21.98 -1.11 -16.09
N GLY A 13 -21.81 -1.73 -14.93
CA GLY A 13 -21.14 -3.04 -14.81
C GLY A 13 -19.64 -2.98 -15.05
N LEU A 14 -18.98 -1.91 -14.57
CA LEU A 14 -17.52 -1.74 -14.66
C LEU A 14 -16.83 -2.28 -13.40
N LEU A 15 -15.64 -2.85 -13.59
CA LEU A 15 -14.75 -3.23 -12.50
C LEU A 15 -13.71 -2.13 -12.25
N VAL A 16 -13.46 -1.84 -10.99
CA VAL A 16 -12.59 -0.75 -10.53
C VAL A 16 -11.46 -1.31 -9.68
N TRP A 17 -10.24 -0.94 -10.05
CA TRP A 17 -9.05 -1.04 -9.21
C TRP A 17 -8.95 0.26 -8.43
N GLN A 18 -9.25 0.21 -7.14
CA GLN A 18 -9.21 1.39 -6.30
C GLN A 18 -7.82 1.56 -5.69
N ASP A 19 -7.13 2.59 -6.17
CA ASP A 19 -5.81 2.98 -5.69
C ASP A 19 -5.87 3.92 -4.47
N MET A 20 -4.88 3.78 -3.60
CA MET A 20 -4.69 4.61 -2.43
C MET A 20 -3.68 5.72 -2.76
N PRO A 21 -4.03 7.00 -2.56
CA PRO A 21 -3.05 8.08 -2.61
C PRO A 21 -1.99 7.90 -1.53
N ALA A 22 -0.85 7.33 -1.89
CA ALA A 22 0.18 6.90 -0.96
C ALA A 22 1.41 7.81 -0.93
N GLY A 23 1.33 9.07 -1.38
CA GLY A 23 2.47 9.99 -1.35
C GLY A 23 3.06 10.23 0.06
N ASP A 24 4.36 10.53 0.12
CA ASP A 24 5.01 11.12 1.28
C ASP A 24 6.00 12.18 0.77
N SER A 25 5.82 13.44 1.18
CA SER A 25 6.63 14.57 0.72
C SER A 25 8.08 14.52 1.19
N ARG A 26 8.39 13.63 2.13
CA ARG A 26 9.75 13.34 2.62
C ARG A 26 10.29 12.02 2.09
N ALA A 27 9.54 11.31 1.25
CA ALA A 27 10.06 10.16 0.54
C ALA A 27 11.15 10.61 -0.43
N THR A 28 12.28 9.93 -0.40
CA THR A 28 13.24 9.97 -1.50
C THR A 28 12.52 9.52 -2.79
N PRO A 29 12.77 10.12 -3.97
CA PRO A 29 12.16 9.72 -5.24
C PRO A 29 12.54 8.31 -5.75
N ILE A 30 11.68 7.69 -6.57
CA ILE A 30 11.78 6.27 -6.99
C ILE A 30 13.05 5.90 -7.76
N TRP A 31 13.75 6.90 -8.28
CA TRP A 31 14.99 6.77 -9.03
C TRP A 31 16.25 7.08 -8.20
N GLU A 32 16.10 7.43 -6.91
CA GLU A 32 17.23 7.72 -6.03
C GLU A 32 17.84 6.44 -5.44
N HIS A 33 19.16 6.28 -5.55
CA HIS A 33 19.84 5.07 -5.07
C HIS A 33 19.88 5.07 -3.53
N GLY A 34 19.55 3.94 -2.88
CA GLY A 34 19.55 3.83 -1.41
C GLY A 34 18.24 4.22 -0.72
N ARG A 35 17.13 4.18 -1.47
CA ARG A 35 15.76 4.37 -0.93
C ARG A 35 15.29 3.27 0.01
N GLY A 36 15.72 2.05 -0.24
CA GLY A 36 15.47 0.93 0.65
C GLY A 36 16.14 1.16 2.01
N ILE A 37 15.70 0.38 2.99
CA ILE A 37 16.38 0.27 4.28
C ILE A 37 17.89 0.10 4.02
N ALA A 38 18.73 0.99 4.57
CA ALA A 38 20.17 0.98 4.32
C ALA A 38 20.74 -0.43 4.56
N GLU A 39 21.72 -0.89 3.77
CA GLU A 39 22.35 -2.21 3.95
C GLU A 39 22.82 -2.46 5.39
N GLU A 40 23.18 -1.39 6.09
CA GLU A 40 23.56 -1.36 7.50
C GLU A 40 22.37 -1.64 8.44
N GLU A 41 21.19 -1.07 8.18
CA GLU A 41 19.95 -1.37 8.90
C GLU A 41 19.44 -2.79 8.58
N LEU A 42 19.68 -3.26 7.35
CA LEU A 42 19.44 -4.65 6.95
C LEU A 42 20.35 -5.63 7.70
N ALA A 43 21.62 -5.27 7.91
CA ALA A 43 22.57 -6.05 8.71
C ALA A 43 22.18 -6.13 10.19
N VAL A 44 21.59 -5.05 10.73
CA VAL A 44 21.02 -5.04 12.10
C VAL A 44 19.77 -5.93 12.18
N ALA A 45 18.88 -5.89 11.18
CA ALA A 45 17.74 -6.80 11.10
C ALA A 45 18.18 -8.26 10.89
N ALA A 46 19.32 -8.49 10.23
CA ALA A 46 19.91 -9.81 10.02
C ALA A 46 20.48 -10.48 11.26
N ALA A 47 20.82 -9.71 12.27
CA ALA A 47 21.18 -10.23 13.57
C ALA A 47 19.96 -10.79 14.35
N ALA A 48 18.72 -10.47 13.95
CA ALA A 48 17.51 -10.86 14.68
C ALA A 48 16.94 -12.22 14.23
N THR A 49 16.63 -12.43 12.94
CA THR A 49 16.22 -13.74 12.36
C THR A 49 16.34 -13.73 10.83
N VAL A 50 16.58 -14.90 10.21
CA VAL A 50 16.67 -15.06 8.73
C VAL A 50 15.38 -14.65 8.01
N ASP A 51 14.21 -14.81 8.64
CA ASP A 51 12.91 -14.38 8.09
C ASP A 51 12.72 -12.86 8.14
N ALA A 52 13.28 -12.18 9.15
CA ALA A 52 13.32 -10.72 9.21
C ALA A 52 14.21 -10.13 8.11
N VAL A 53 15.34 -10.79 7.79
CA VAL A 53 16.21 -10.42 6.65
C VAL A 53 15.46 -10.50 5.34
N ARG A 54 14.79 -11.62 5.06
CA ARG A 54 14.06 -11.80 3.80
C ARG A 54 12.89 -10.82 3.67
N SER A 55 12.27 -10.42 4.77
CA SER A 55 11.17 -9.46 4.71
C SER A 55 11.63 -8.02 4.52
N ALA A 56 12.78 -7.64 5.08
CA ALA A 56 13.36 -6.30 4.97
C ALA A 56 14.20 -6.09 3.69
N ALA A 57 14.79 -7.16 3.13
CA ALA A 57 15.68 -7.08 1.97
C ALA A 57 14.97 -7.12 0.61
N ILE A 58 13.69 -7.53 0.57
CA ILE A 58 13.00 -7.86 -0.69
C ILE A 58 12.07 -6.74 -1.17
N LEU A 59 11.69 -5.80 -0.31
CA LEU A 59 10.76 -4.73 -0.65
C LEU A 59 11.51 -3.39 -0.58
N ASP A 60 11.63 -2.71 -1.72
CA ASP A 60 12.13 -1.33 -1.81
C ASP A 60 11.11 -0.36 -1.20
N GLU A 61 11.06 -0.34 0.13
CA GLU A 61 10.12 0.45 0.92
C GLU A 61 10.78 1.70 1.48
N ILE A 62 10.02 2.80 1.49
CA ILE A 62 10.44 4.02 2.15
C ILE A 62 10.24 3.92 3.67
N ARG A 63 11.02 4.70 4.41
CA ARG A 63 10.77 4.95 5.84
C ARG A 63 9.93 6.22 6.02
N ARG A 64 8.64 6.04 6.32
CA ARG A 64 7.74 7.15 6.69
C ARG A 64 8.04 7.69 8.09
N SER A 65 7.76 8.98 8.33
CA SER A 65 7.67 9.49 9.70
C SER A 65 6.49 8.85 10.44
N PRO A 66 6.50 8.78 11.79
CA PRO A 66 5.35 8.29 12.55
C PRO A 66 4.05 9.03 12.21
N GLU A 67 4.09 10.35 12.00
CA GLU A 67 2.89 11.10 11.63
C GLU A 67 2.41 10.73 10.21
N SER A 68 3.32 10.64 9.23
CA SER A 68 2.99 10.24 7.86
C SER A 68 2.36 8.84 7.82
N GLN A 69 2.91 7.89 8.59
CA GLN A 69 2.36 6.54 8.68
C GLN A 69 0.96 6.52 9.31
N GLN A 70 0.73 7.32 10.36
CA GLN A 70 -0.57 7.41 11.00
C GLN A 70 -1.62 7.99 10.04
N VAL A 71 -1.28 9.05 9.31
CA VAL A 71 -2.16 9.65 8.31
C VAL A 71 -2.47 8.65 7.20
N PHE A 72 -1.46 8.01 6.60
CA PHE A 72 -1.67 7.00 5.57
C PHE A 72 -2.63 5.89 6.03
N THR A 73 -2.43 5.40 7.25
CA THR A 73 -3.25 4.31 7.81
C THR A 73 -4.70 4.76 8.02
N ALA A 74 -4.91 5.97 8.55
CA ALA A 74 -6.24 6.52 8.78
C ALA A 74 -7.00 6.79 7.47
N GLU A 75 -6.31 7.34 6.47
CA GLU A 75 -6.89 7.62 5.15
C GLU A 75 -7.23 6.31 4.41
N LEU A 76 -6.35 5.30 4.45
CA LEU A 76 -6.63 3.98 3.88
C LEU A 76 -7.85 3.32 4.54
N GLN A 77 -7.96 3.42 5.87
CA GLN A 77 -9.11 2.92 6.62
C GLN A 77 -10.41 3.63 6.23
N ALA A 78 -10.37 4.96 6.08
CA ALA A 78 -11.51 5.77 5.67
C ALA A 78 -11.93 5.44 4.23
N MET A 79 -10.97 5.29 3.31
CA MET A 79 -11.22 4.90 1.92
C MET A 79 -11.91 3.54 1.85
N VAL A 80 -11.33 2.50 2.45
CA VAL A 80 -11.90 1.15 2.44
C VAL A 80 -13.28 1.14 3.07
N SER A 81 -13.46 1.78 4.22
CA SER A 81 -14.75 1.83 4.92
C SER A 81 -15.82 2.56 4.11
N GLY A 82 -15.45 3.65 3.43
CA GLY A 82 -16.35 4.46 2.62
C GLY A 82 -16.70 3.83 1.27
N LEU A 83 -15.82 3.01 0.70
CA LEU A 83 -15.94 2.51 -0.66
C LEU A 83 -16.29 1.02 -0.77
N ARG A 84 -16.11 0.21 0.30
CA ARG A 84 -16.45 -1.23 0.30
C ARG A 84 -17.93 -1.56 0.03
N VAL A 85 -18.80 -0.56 0.11
CA VAL A 85 -20.23 -0.67 -0.21
C VAL A 85 -20.47 -0.79 -1.72
N PHE A 86 -19.55 -0.32 -2.57
CA PHE A 86 -19.69 -0.36 -4.02
C PHE A 86 -19.13 -1.69 -4.59
N PRO A 87 -19.96 -2.56 -5.19
CA PRO A 87 -19.52 -3.83 -5.77
C PRO A 87 -18.60 -3.67 -6.99
N SER A 88 -18.64 -2.54 -7.70
CA SER A 88 -17.70 -2.24 -8.80
C SER A 88 -16.25 -2.21 -8.35
N VAL A 89 -15.97 -1.85 -7.10
CA VAL A 89 -14.61 -1.97 -6.56
C VAL A 89 -14.27 -3.45 -6.44
N ALA A 90 -13.34 -3.92 -7.26
CA ALA A 90 -12.95 -5.33 -7.33
C ALA A 90 -11.61 -5.60 -6.63
N VAL A 91 -10.71 -4.61 -6.68
CA VAL A 91 -9.34 -4.74 -6.19
C VAL A 91 -8.93 -3.49 -5.42
N TRP A 92 -8.26 -3.69 -4.29
CA TRP A 92 -7.57 -2.64 -3.55
C TRP A 92 -6.10 -2.60 -3.95
N VAL A 93 -5.61 -1.42 -4.32
CA VAL A 93 -4.19 -1.15 -4.58
C VAL A 93 -3.70 -0.20 -3.47
N PRO A 94 -2.90 -0.67 -2.50
CA PRO A 94 -2.39 0.19 -1.43
C PRO A 94 -1.23 1.07 -1.88
N PHE A 95 -0.47 0.64 -2.90
CA PHE A 95 0.70 1.33 -3.42
C PHE A 95 0.81 1.09 -4.93
N ASN A 96 0.82 2.19 -5.68
CA ASN A 96 1.07 2.17 -7.12
C ASN A 96 2.54 2.50 -7.42
N GLU A 97 3.22 1.69 -8.23
CA GLU A 97 4.61 1.87 -8.70
C GLU A 97 5.62 2.18 -7.56
N GLY A 98 5.40 1.59 -6.39
CA GLY A 98 6.24 1.86 -5.21
C GLY A 98 6.07 3.25 -4.60
N TRP A 99 5.09 4.05 -5.03
CA TRP A 99 4.86 5.40 -4.51
C TRP A 99 4.45 5.35 -3.04
N GLY A 100 5.35 5.86 -2.20
CA GLY A 100 5.26 5.82 -0.74
C GLY A 100 5.03 4.42 -0.16
N GLN A 101 5.50 3.39 -0.86
CA GLN A 101 5.40 2.01 -0.40
C GLN A 101 6.10 1.83 0.93
N SER A 102 5.35 1.38 1.94
CA SER A 102 5.86 1.21 3.30
C SER A 102 5.02 0.20 4.07
N GLN A 103 5.67 -0.67 4.85
CA GLN A 103 5.02 -1.70 5.64
C GLN A 103 4.07 -2.57 4.80
N THR A 104 4.45 -2.92 3.57
CA THR A 104 3.54 -3.51 2.57
C THR A 104 2.90 -4.78 3.09
N ARG A 105 3.67 -5.66 3.72
CA ARG A 105 3.15 -6.91 4.32
C ARG A 105 2.06 -6.64 5.35
N ALA A 106 2.27 -5.68 6.24
CA ALA A 106 1.31 -5.34 7.28
C ALA A 106 0.04 -4.70 6.68
N THR A 107 0.21 -3.79 5.73
CA THR A 107 -0.89 -3.12 5.00
C THR A 107 -1.75 -4.14 4.24
N VAL A 108 -1.13 -5.07 3.51
CA VAL A 108 -1.83 -6.13 2.77
C VAL A 108 -2.55 -7.08 3.71
N ALA A 109 -1.91 -7.49 4.81
CA ALA A 109 -2.54 -8.34 5.81
C ALA A 109 -3.78 -7.66 6.43
N TRP A 110 -3.67 -6.37 6.74
CA TRP A 110 -4.79 -5.57 7.23
C TRP A 110 -5.92 -5.46 6.20
N LEU A 111 -5.62 -5.15 4.93
CA LEU A 111 -6.62 -5.05 3.86
C LEU A 111 -7.40 -6.36 3.69
N ARG A 112 -6.70 -7.50 3.65
CA ARG A 112 -7.32 -8.83 3.54
C ARG A 112 -8.24 -9.14 4.73
N ALA A 113 -7.91 -8.65 5.92
CA ALA A 113 -8.74 -8.82 7.10
C ALA A 113 -9.94 -7.85 7.12
N ALA A 114 -9.73 -6.60 6.70
CA ALA A 114 -10.74 -5.55 6.71
C ALA A 114 -11.83 -5.77 5.65
N ASP A 115 -11.45 -6.27 4.47
CA ASP A 115 -12.36 -6.62 3.40
C ASP A 115 -11.95 -7.93 2.69
N PRO A 116 -12.37 -9.09 3.23
CA PRO A 116 -12.01 -10.39 2.68
C PRO A 116 -12.70 -10.71 1.34
N THR A 117 -13.59 -9.84 0.86
CA THR A 117 -14.39 -10.09 -0.36
C THR A 117 -13.74 -9.58 -1.65
N ARG A 118 -12.67 -8.80 -1.53
CA ARG A 118 -11.97 -8.16 -2.67
C ARG A 118 -10.52 -8.61 -2.75
N LEU A 119 -9.95 -8.51 -3.94
CA LEU A 119 -8.53 -8.79 -4.14
C LEU A 119 -7.67 -7.63 -3.63
N VAL A 120 -6.41 -7.93 -3.34
CA VAL A 120 -5.40 -6.92 -3.00
C VAL A 120 -4.24 -7.08 -3.96
N ASP A 121 -4.00 -6.05 -4.77
CA ASP A 121 -2.81 -5.94 -5.61
C ASP A 121 -1.74 -5.20 -4.81
N ALA A 122 -0.79 -5.97 -4.26
CA ALA A 122 0.14 -5.49 -3.25
C ALA A 122 1.27 -4.60 -3.79
N ALA A 123 1.56 -4.68 -5.08
CA ALA A 123 2.64 -3.96 -5.74
C ALA A 123 2.33 -3.86 -7.24
N SER A 124 1.52 -2.88 -7.62
CA SER A 124 1.21 -2.65 -9.04
C SER A 124 2.38 -1.91 -9.69
N GLY A 125 2.94 -2.43 -10.79
CA GLY A 125 3.87 -1.69 -11.66
C GLY A 125 5.29 -1.44 -11.13
N TRP A 126 5.81 -2.23 -10.17
CA TRP A 126 7.20 -2.12 -9.71
C TRP A 126 8.03 -3.38 -10.04
N ASN A 127 9.24 -3.18 -10.59
CA ASN A 127 10.25 -4.17 -11.04
C ASN A 127 9.94 -4.95 -12.35
N GLU A 128 10.41 -4.43 -13.48
CA GLU A 128 10.87 -5.27 -14.62
C GLU A 128 12.28 -5.80 -14.38
#